data_AF-A0A9P7UBT8-F1
#
_entry.id   AF-A0A9P7UBT8-F1
#
_cell.length_a   1.000
_cell.length_b   1.000
_cell.length_c   1.000
_cell.angle_alpha   90.00
_cell.angle_beta   90.00
_cell.angle_gamma   90.00
#
_symmetry.space_group_name_H-M   'P 1'
#
loop_
_entity.id
_entity.type
_entity.pdbx_description
1 polymer ?
#
loop_
_entity_poly.entity_id
_entity_poly.type
_entity_poly.pdbx_seq_one_letter_code
_entity_poly.pdbx_strand_id
1 'polypeptide(L)'
;MKLATGIITAAFILVASGTADALGNTIDFTKSCEDDLELVPGLNDYVLKATCTGRDKQDYKTELSLNGCIANNIQGGVMEWKDPQGLFGTSCNKCSLSGKERNLLTCACNASNGKRESSQINLDKGIGNNNGVLQCGSVSGTRSLT
;
A
#
# COMPACT_ATOMS: atom_id res chain seq x y z
N MET A 1 -45.87 -54.28 -14.45
CA MET A 1 -44.83 -53.91 -13.48
C MET A 1 -44.32 -52.52 -13.82
N LYS A 2 -44.42 -51.59 -12.86
CA LYS A 2 -43.96 -50.21 -12.97
C LYS A 2 -42.43 -50.16 -12.91
N LEU A 3 -41.78 -49.45 -13.81
CA LEU A 3 -40.55 -48.71 -13.49
C LEU A 3 -40.55 -47.40 -14.28
N ALA A 4 -40.90 -46.32 -13.58
CA ALA A 4 -40.71 -44.96 -14.04
C ALA A 4 -39.24 -44.61 -13.82
N THR A 5 -38.47 -44.45 -14.90
CA THR A 5 -37.08 -44.00 -14.83
C THR A 5 -37.10 -42.49 -14.57
N GLY A 6 -37.02 -42.11 -13.29
CA GLY A 6 -36.99 -40.73 -12.86
C GLY A 6 -35.73 -40.02 -13.35
N ILE A 7 -35.93 -38.95 -14.09
CA ILE A 7 -34.91 -37.96 -14.42
C ILE A 7 -34.64 -37.18 -13.12
N ILE A 8 -33.45 -37.36 -12.53
CA ILE A 8 -32.95 -36.44 -11.50
C ILE A 8 -31.85 -35.62 -12.17
N THR A 9 -32.25 -34.56 -12.87
CA THR A 9 -31.33 -33.50 -13.28
C THR A 9 -30.92 -32.77 -12.02
N ALA A 10 -29.70 -33.03 -11.52
CA ALA A 10 -29.13 -32.26 -10.43
C ALA A 10 -28.88 -30.83 -10.93
N ALA A 11 -29.80 -29.92 -10.64
CA ALA A 11 -29.57 -28.49 -10.77
C ALA A 11 -28.54 -28.10 -9.69
N PHE A 12 -27.28 -28.00 -10.07
CA PHE A 12 -26.25 -27.36 -9.23
C PHE A 12 -26.55 -25.87 -9.18
N ILE A 13 -27.33 -25.45 -8.19
CA ILE A 13 -27.53 -24.04 -7.86
C ILE A 13 -26.26 -23.54 -7.16
N LEU A 14 -25.79 -22.40 -7.71
CA LEU A 14 -24.57 -21.70 -7.36
C LEU A 14 -24.40 -21.42 -5.86
N VAL A 15 -23.14 -21.43 -5.43
CA VAL A 15 -22.63 -20.27 -4.68
C VAL A 15 -21.33 -19.86 -5.35
N ALA A 16 -21.38 -18.85 -6.22
CA ALA A 16 -20.18 -18.07 -6.46
C ALA A 16 -19.85 -17.44 -5.10
N SER A 17 -18.83 -17.95 -4.44
CA SER A 17 -18.22 -17.29 -3.29
C SER A 17 -17.55 -16.03 -3.81
N GLY A 18 -18.36 -15.02 -4.11
CA GLY A 18 -17.88 -13.65 -4.14
C GLY A 18 -17.47 -13.36 -2.71
N THR A 19 -16.16 -13.35 -2.46
CA THR A 19 -15.65 -12.59 -1.33
C THR A 19 -16.07 -11.15 -1.63
N ALA A 20 -17.15 -10.72 -1.00
CA ALA A 20 -17.34 -9.31 -0.76
C ALA A 20 -16.16 -8.93 0.13
N ASP A 21 -15.07 -8.51 -0.48
CA ASP A 21 -13.97 -7.87 0.22
C ASP A 21 -14.59 -6.61 0.82
N ALA A 22 -15.00 -6.75 2.07
CA ALA A 22 -15.47 -5.66 2.89
C ALA A 22 -14.44 -4.55 2.77
N LEU A 23 -14.92 -3.34 2.48
CA LEU A 23 -14.15 -2.10 2.35
C LEU A 23 -13.50 -1.75 3.70
N GLY A 24 -12.52 -2.55 4.11
CA GLY A 24 -11.70 -2.42 5.29
C GLY A 24 -10.28 -2.21 4.82
N ASN A 25 -9.72 -1.04 5.16
CA ASN A 25 -8.32 -0.65 5.03
C ASN A 25 -7.48 -1.54 4.09
N THR A 26 -7.77 -1.49 2.79
CA THR A 26 -7.03 -2.27 1.81
C THR A 26 -5.66 -1.62 1.66
N ILE A 27 -4.65 -2.29 2.20
CA ILE A 27 -3.27 -2.16 1.77
C ILE A 27 -3.25 -2.47 0.25
N ASP A 28 -2.45 -1.77 -0.54
CA ASP A 28 -2.47 -1.65 -2.02
C ASP A 28 -3.31 -0.47 -2.57
N PHE A 29 -2.95 0.76 -2.23
CA PHE A 29 -3.65 1.95 -2.70
C PHE A 29 -3.71 2.09 -4.23
N THR A 30 -2.69 1.61 -4.97
CA THR A 30 -2.65 1.71 -6.46
C THR A 30 -3.82 1.03 -7.16
N LYS A 31 -4.51 0.08 -6.51
CA LYS A 31 -5.73 -0.54 -7.06
C LYS A 31 -6.91 0.42 -7.21
N SER A 32 -6.87 1.54 -6.51
CA SER A 32 -7.99 2.47 -6.38
C SER A 32 -7.56 3.93 -6.41
N CYS A 33 -6.32 4.19 -6.81
CA CYS A 33 -5.81 5.52 -7.07
C CYS A 33 -5.21 5.54 -8.47
N GLU A 34 -5.50 6.60 -9.21
CA GLU A 34 -5.14 6.75 -10.61
C GLU A 34 -3.62 6.96 -10.81
N ASP A 35 -3.17 6.90 -12.07
CA ASP A 35 -1.77 6.98 -12.48
C ASP A 35 -1.09 8.36 -12.23
N ASP A 36 -1.81 9.33 -11.66
CA ASP A 36 -1.33 10.68 -11.38
C ASP A 36 -0.47 10.80 -10.11
N LEU A 37 0.08 9.68 -9.62
CA LEU A 37 0.97 9.64 -8.47
C LEU A 37 2.13 10.65 -8.62
N GLU A 38 2.28 11.51 -7.62
CA GLU A 38 3.35 12.49 -7.53
C GLU A 38 4.04 12.37 -6.18
N LEU A 39 5.38 12.39 -6.20
CA LEU A 39 6.20 12.49 -5.00
C LEU A 39 6.74 13.90 -4.90
N VAL A 40 6.26 14.67 -3.94
CA VAL A 40 6.64 16.06 -3.74
C VAL A 40 7.63 16.17 -2.58
N PRO A 41 8.87 16.64 -2.81
CA PRO A 41 9.82 16.87 -1.72
C PRO A 41 9.36 18.03 -0.83
N GLY A 42 9.37 17.81 0.48
CA GLY A 42 9.14 18.81 1.52
C GLY A 42 10.39 19.06 2.36
N LEU A 43 10.26 19.88 3.41
CA LEU A 43 11.34 20.07 4.39
C LEU A 43 11.44 18.85 5.30
N ASN A 44 12.47 18.02 5.09
CA ASN A 44 12.68 16.74 5.80
C ASN A 44 11.50 15.75 5.67
N ASP A 45 10.75 15.83 4.57
CA ASP A 45 9.60 14.97 4.29
C ASP A 45 9.47 14.75 2.78
N TYR A 46 8.68 13.75 2.42
CA TYR A 46 8.18 13.56 1.07
C TYR A 46 6.68 13.32 1.15
N VAL A 47 5.90 14.12 0.41
CA VAL A 47 4.45 14.01 0.36
C VAL A 47 4.08 13.22 -0.89
N LEU A 48 3.35 12.13 -0.69
CA LEU A 48 2.73 11.39 -1.79
C LEU A 48 1.39 12.04 -2.11
N LYS A 49 1.20 12.45 -3.36
CA LYS A 49 -0.08 12.94 -3.88
C LYS A 49 -0.63 11.96 -4.88
N ALA A 50 -1.94 11.77 -4.86
CA ALA A 50 -2.67 10.94 -5.82
C ALA A 50 -4.12 11.40 -5.93
N THR A 51 -4.79 10.94 -6.98
CA THR A 51 -6.25 10.95 -7.09
C THR A 51 -6.78 9.55 -6.78
N CYS A 52 -7.64 9.42 -5.77
CA CYS A 52 -8.14 8.14 -5.27
C CYS A 52 -9.66 8.05 -5.33
N THR A 53 -10.18 6.92 -5.79
CA THR A 53 -11.62 6.67 -5.91
C THR A 53 -12.22 6.29 -4.56
N GLY A 54 -13.28 6.99 -4.16
CA GLY A 54 -14.07 6.72 -2.96
C GLY A 54 -15.14 5.65 -3.16
N ARG A 55 -15.85 5.26 -2.09
CA ARG A 55 -16.91 4.24 -2.15
C ARG A 55 -18.15 4.70 -2.92
N ASP A 56 -18.33 6.01 -3.04
CA ASP A 56 -19.33 6.66 -3.88
C ASP A 56 -18.94 6.73 -5.36
N LYS A 57 -17.78 6.14 -5.72
CA LYS A 57 -17.19 6.14 -7.07
C LYS A 57 -16.81 7.53 -7.58
N GLN A 58 -16.61 8.48 -6.67
CA GLN A 58 -16.03 9.78 -6.99
C GLN A 58 -14.53 9.76 -6.73
N ASP A 59 -13.81 10.59 -7.47
CA ASP A 59 -12.37 10.70 -7.34
C ASP A 59 -11.99 11.89 -6.46
N TYR A 60 -11.04 11.66 -5.56
CA TYR A 60 -10.60 12.63 -4.56
C TYR A 60 -9.10 12.83 -4.67
N LYS A 61 -8.68 14.09 -4.83
CA LYS A 61 -7.28 14.46 -4.66
C LYS A 61 -6.92 14.33 -3.18
N THR A 62 -5.87 13.59 -2.90
CA THR A 62 -5.43 13.30 -1.54
C THR A 62 -3.92 13.36 -1.47
N GLU A 63 -3.42 13.67 -0.28
CA GLU A 63 -2.00 13.74 0.01
C GLU A 63 -1.67 13.04 1.32
N LEU A 64 -0.48 12.46 1.40
CA LEU A 64 -0.01 11.74 2.57
C LEU A 64 1.47 12.05 2.81
N SER A 65 1.79 12.56 3.99
CA SER A 65 3.17 12.67 4.46
C SER A 65 3.75 11.28 4.68
N LEU A 66 4.80 10.92 3.95
CA LEU A 66 5.44 9.62 4.09
C LEU A 66 6.23 9.49 5.40
N ASN A 67 6.58 10.61 6.05
CA ASN A 67 7.06 10.62 7.44
C ASN A 67 6.06 10.03 8.43
N GLY A 68 4.77 10.02 8.11
CA GLY A 68 3.75 9.34 8.91
C GLY A 68 3.92 7.82 8.91
N CYS A 69 4.43 7.24 7.82
CA CYS A 69 4.37 5.81 7.56
C CYS A 69 5.73 5.09 7.47
N ILE A 70 6.82 5.81 7.19
CA ILE A 70 8.12 5.21 6.87
C ILE A 70 9.19 5.74 7.81
N ALA A 71 9.98 4.82 8.37
CA ALA A 71 11.19 5.09 9.14
C ALA A 71 12.45 4.67 8.38
N ASN A 72 13.59 5.20 8.80
CA ASN A 72 14.91 4.69 8.41
C ASN A 72 15.50 3.87 9.56
N ASN A 73 15.77 2.59 9.32
CA ASN A 73 16.59 1.78 10.19
C ASN A 73 18.07 2.19 10.03
N ILE A 74 18.54 3.03 10.96
CA ILE A 74 19.88 3.61 10.91
C ILE A 74 21.00 2.57 10.97
N GLN A 75 20.75 1.34 11.43
CA GLN A 75 21.81 0.32 11.47
C GLN A 75 22.30 -0.01 10.05
N GLY A 76 21.39 -0.07 9.08
CA GLY A 76 21.69 -0.41 7.68
C GLY A 76 21.28 0.64 6.64
N GLY A 77 20.66 1.75 7.04
CA GLY A 77 20.12 2.73 6.08
C GLY A 77 18.95 2.16 5.28
N VAL A 78 18.09 1.36 5.92
CA VAL A 78 16.98 0.64 5.26
C VAL A 78 15.64 1.27 5.64
N MET A 79 14.81 1.60 4.65
CA MET A 79 13.44 2.05 4.88
C MET A 79 12.57 0.91 5.39
N GLU A 80 11.81 1.19 6.44
CA GLU A 80 10.90 0.24 7.08
C GLU A 80 9.56 0.92 7.38
N TRP A 81 8.48 0.15 7.31
CA TRP A 81 7.17 0.66 7.67
C TRP A 81 7.08 0.89 9.18
N LYS A 82 6.59 2.08 9.57
CA LYS A 82 6.37 2.48 10.95
C LYS A 82 5.26 3.52 11.01
N ASP A 83 4.18 3.16 11.69
CA ASP A 83 3.03 4.01 11.98
C ASP A 83 2.68 3.88 13.48
N PRO A 84 2.54 4.99 14.23
CA PRO A 84 2.74 6.38 13.80
C PRO A 84 4.21 6.83 13.81
N GLN A 85 4.50 7.87 13.02
CA GLN A 85 5.74 8.67 13.08
C GLN A 85 7.03 7.91 12.74
N GLY A 86 7.19 7.53 11.48
CA GLY A 86 8.44 6.97 10.98
C GLY A 86 9.58 7.99 10.80
N LEU A 87 9.25 9.20 10.33
CA LEU A 87 10.18 10.34 10.15
C LEU A 87 11.41 10.05 9.26
N PHE A 88 11.31 9.15 8.28
CA PHE A 88 12.45 8.79 7.41
C PHE A 88 13.06 9.99 6.67
N GLY A 89 12.27 11.01 6.30
CA GLY A 89 12.72 12.18 5.54
C GLY A 89 13.76 13.04 6.27
N THR A 90 13.93 12.84 7.59
CA THR A 90 15.02 13.45 8.38
C THR A 90 16.40 12.85 8.08
N SER A 91 16.43 11.63 7.53
CA SER A 91 17.66 10.85 7.32
C SER A 91 17.75 10.17 5.96
N CYS A 92 16.71 10.29 5.14
CA CYS A 92 16.65 9.82 3.76
C CYS A 92 16.40 10.99 2.80
N ASN A 93 17.06 10.97 1.64
CA ASN A 93 16.88 11.97 0.60
C ASN A 93 17.02 11.37 -0.80
N LYS A 94 16.95 12.23 -1.83
CA LYS A 94 17.01 11.83 -3.25
C LYS A 94 15.99 10.73 -3.58
N CYS A 95 14.80 10.87 -3.01
CA CYS A 95 13.73 9.90 -3.22
C CYS A 95 13.09 10.05 -4.59
N SER A 96 12.71 8.92 -5.18
CA SER A 96 11.98 8.85 -6.44
C SER A 96 11.03 7.66 -6.46
N LEU A 97 9.91 7.80 -7.16
CA LEU A 97 9.01 6.70 -7.48
C LEU A 97 9.45 6.00 -8.76
N SER A 98 9.34 4.68 -8.77
CA SER A 98 9.67 3.81 -9.89
C SER A 98 8.70 2.63 -9.97
N GLY A 99 8.88 1.77 -10.97
CA GLY A 99 7.94 0.69 -11.27
C GLY A 99 6.83 1.15 -12.20
N LYS A 100 6.10 0.19 -12.79
CA LYS A 100 5.03 0.46 -13.76
C LYS A 100 3.89 1.28 -13.12
N GLU A 101 3.54 0.94 -11.89
CA GLU A 101 2.46 1.57 -11.10
C GLU A 101 3.00 2.69 -10.20
N ARG A 102 4.29 3.04 -10.33
CA ARG A 102 4.96 4.10 -9.54
C ARG A 102 4.84 3.90 -8.01
N ASN A 103 4.66 2.66 -7.56
CA ASN A 103 4.54 2.25 -6.16
C ASN A 103 5.88 1.97 -5.48
N LEU A 104 6.99 1.97 -6.22
CA LEU A 104 8.29 1.60 -5.67
C LEU A 104 9.10 2.84 -5.31
N LEU A 105 9.08 3.20 -4.02
CA LEU A 105 9.86 4.32 -3.48
C LEU A 105 11.31 3.89 -3.29
N THR A 106 12.23 4.59 -3.94
CA THR A 106 13.68 4.41 -3.77
C THR A 106 14.29 5.69 -3.22
N CYS A 107 15.12 5.60 -2.18
CA CYS A 107 15.77 6.73 -1.51
C CYS A 107 17.22 6.39 -1.13
N ALA A 108 18.03 7.42 -0.90
CA ALA A 108 19.33 7.29 -0.25
C ALA A 108 19.20 7.62 1.23
N CYS A 109 19.46 6.66 2.11
CA CYS A 109 19.24 6.77 3.55
C CYS A 109 20.55 6.68 4.34
N ASN A 110 20.71 7.51 5.37
CA ASN A 110 21.89 7.48 6.23
C ASN A 110 21.96 6.15 7.01
N ALA A 111 23.15 5.56 7.09
CA ALA A 111 23.45 4.41 7.93
C ALA A 111 24.45 4.78 9.03
N SER A 112 24.54 3.95 10.07
CA SER A 112 25.37 4.15 11.26
C SER A 112 26.87 4.17 10.95
N ASN A 113 27.27 3.58 9.83
CA ASN A 113 28.63 3.64 9.28
C ASN A 113 28.98 5.01 8.66
N GLY A 114 28.07 5.99 8.71
CA GLY A 114 28.24 7.33 8.16
C GLY A 114 28.04 7.42 6.64
N LYS A 115 27.74 6.30 5.97
CA LYS A 115 27.44 6.25 4.53
C LYS A 115 25.94 6.41 4.29
N ARG A 116 25.60 6.66 3.02
CA ARG A 116 24.22 6.59 2.54
C ARG A 116 24.04 5.31 1.74
N GLU A 117 23.07 4.51 2.16
CA GLU A 117 22.70 3.27 1.48
C GLU A 117 21.46 3.52 0.63
N SER A 118 21.42 2.90 -0.56
CA SER A 118 20.22 2.91 -1.38
C SER A 118 19.20 1.95 -0.78
N SER A 119 18.02 2.46 -0.47
CA SER A 119 16.92 1.65 0.06
C SER A 119 15.69 1.77 -0.82
N GLN A 120 14.89 0.71 -0.83
CA GLN A 120 13.69 0.62 -1.64
C GLN A 120 12.56 -0.02 -0.83
N ILE A 121 11.36 0.54 -0.94
CA ILE A 121 10.16 0.04 -0.28
C ILE A 121 8.97 0.12 -1.25
N ASN A 122 8.18 -0.96 -1.32
CA ASN A 122 6.97 -0.98 -2.12
C ASN A 122 5.83 -0.36 -1.31
N LEU A 123 5.36 0.83 -1.72
CA LEU A 123 4.35 1.64 -1.07
C LEU A 123 3.00 0.95 -0.93
N ASP A 124 2.66 0.05 -1.85
CA ASP A 124 1.42 -0.71 -1.76
C ASP A 124 1.37 -1.58 -0.50
N LYS A 125 2.52 -2.01 0.04
CA LYS A 125 2.57 -2.83 1.25
C LYS A 125 2.21 -2.09 2.55
N GLY A 126 2.10 -0.77 2.53
CA GLY A 126 1.90 0.02 3.75
C GLY A 126 1.11 1.30 3.56
N ILE A 127 0.60 1.57 2.36
CA ILE A 127 -0.31 2.68 2.08
C ILE A 127 -1.60 2.10 1.49
N GLY A 128 -2.72 2.56 2.03
CA GLY A 128 -4.05 2.20 1.56
C GLY A 128 -4.85 3.42 1.15
N ASN A 129 -5.94 3.17 0.43
CA ASN A 129 -6.99 4.15 0.16
C ASN A 129 -8.19 3.84 1.06
N ASN A 130 -8.59 4.81 1.88
CA ASN A 130 -9.78 4.75 2.71
C ASN A 130 -10.80 5.77 2.24
N ASN A 131 -11.71 5.33 1.36
CA ASN A 131 -12.80 6.15 0.84
C ASN A 131 -12.32 7.46 0.18
N GLY A 132 -11.31 7.38 -0.68
CA GLY A 132 -10.72 8.51 -1.40
C GLY A 132 -9.56 9.20 -0.66
N VAL A 133 -9.19 8.71 0.53
CA VAL A 133 -8.14 9.31 1.36
C VAL A 133 -6.97 8.34 1.52
N LEU A 134 -5.77 8.78 1.15
CA LEU A 134 -4.54 8.03 1.43
C LEU A 134 -4.27 7.95 2.92
N GLN A 135 -3.88 6.78 3.41
CA GLN A 135 -3.50 6.58 4.80
C GLN A 135 -2.41 5.52 4.94
N CYS A 136 -1.62 5.62 6.01
CA CYS A 136 -0.74 4.53 6.41
C CYS A 136 -1.61 3.30 6.75
N GLY A 137 -1.28 2.15 6.16
CA GLY A 137 -1.85 0.87 6.55
C GLY A 137 -1.23 0.41 7.87
N SER A 138 -2.04 -0.18 8.74
CA SER A 138 -1.51 -0.90 9.90
C SER A 138 -0.82 -2.17 9.39
N VAL A 139 0.51 -2.13 9.24
CA VAL A 139 1.32 -3.32 8.94
C VAL A 139 1.18 -4.29 10.12
N SER A 140 0.16 -5.15 10.05
CA SER A 140 -0.02 -6.26 10.98
C SER A 140 1.03 -7.30 10.60
N GLY A 141 2.14 -7.32 11.35
CA GLY A 141 3.35 -8.06 11.01
C GLY A 141 3.12 -9.54 10.74
N THR A 142 3.81 -10.08 9.73
CA THR A 142 4.02 -11.52 9.60
C THR A 142 5.24 -11.91 10.44
N ARG A 143 4.97 -12.73 11.46
CA ARG A 143 5.99 -13.40 12.27
C ARG A 143 6.63 -14.48 11.40
N SER A 144 7.89 -14.30 10.97
CA SER A 144 8.68 -15.43 10.46
C SER A 144 9.01 -16.35 11.62
N LEU A 145 8.58 -17.61 11.53
CA LEU A 145 9.16 -18.68 12.33
C LEU A 145 10.52 -19.04 11.71
N THR A 146 11.55 -19.05 12.56
CA THR A 146 12.87 -19.65 12.30
C THR A 146 12.77 -21.11 11.91
#